data_AF-A0A4P5VQN2-F1
#
_entry.id   AF-A0A4P5VQN2-F1
#
_cell.length_a   1.000
_cell.length_b   1.000
_cell.length_c   1.000
_cell.angle_alpha   90.00
_cell.angle_beta   90.00
_cell.angle_gamma   90.00
#
_symmetry.space_group_name_H-M   'P 1'
#
loop_
_entity.id
_entity.type
_entity.pdbx_description
1 polymer ?
#
loop_
_entity_poly.entity_id
_entity_poly.type
_entity_poly.pdbx_seq_one_letter_code
_entity_poly.pdbx_strand_id
1 'polypeptide(L)' 'MPCSDALLEQAAAIKACHALSLADAWIAAAAQREGAVLVHKDPEFRALDQVAQEWLG' A
#
# COMPACT_ATOMS: atom_id res chain seq x y z
N MET A 1 -12.76 -16.55 -16.28
CA MET A 1 -11.57 -16.26 -15.45
C MET A 1 -12.03 -15.52 -14.22
N PRO A 2 -11.58 -15.85 -12.99
CA PRO A 2 -11.80 -14.92 -11.90
C PRO A 2 -11.06 -13.63 -12.27
N CYS A 3 -11.81 -12.55 -12.37
CA CYS A 3 -11.32 -11.23 -12.73
C CYS A 3 -10.67 -10.62 -11.49
N SER A 4 -9.57 -11.20 -11.02
CA SER A 4 -8.80 -10.59 -9.95
C SER A 4 -7.67 -9.77 -10.56
N ASP A 5 -7.89 -8.46 -10.54
CA ASP A 5 -6.81 -7.52 -10.78
C ASP A 5 -5.83 -7.69 -9.60
N ALA A 6 -4.62 -8.19 -9.86
CA ALA A 6 -3.68 -8.54 -8.80
C ALA A 6 -3.40 -7.36 -7.85
N LEU A 7 -3.52 -6.12 -8.35
CA LEU A 7 -3.42 -4.91 -7.54
C LEU A 7 -4.56 -4.79 -6.51
N LEU A 8 -5.79 -5.15 -6.90
CA LEU A 8 -6.95 -5.15 -6.00
C LEU A 8 -6.79 -6.17 -4.88
N GLU A 9 -6.35 -7.39 -5.19
CA GLU A 9 -6.11 -8.42 -4.16
C GLU A 9 -5.05 -7.98 -3.15
N GLN A 10 -3.98 -7.38 -3.64
CA GLN A 10 -2.87 -6.90 -2.82
C GLN A 10 -3.30 -5.70 -1.95
N ALA A 11 -4.06 -4.75 -2.51
CA ALA A 11 -4.65 -3.64 -1.76
C ALA A 11 -5.64 -4.14 -0.69
N ALA A 12 -6.47 -5.13 -1.02
CA ALA A 12 -7.41 -5.73 -0.08
C ALA A 12 -6.69 -6.43 1.08
N ALA A 13 -5.61 -7.17 0.81
CA ALA A 13 -4.79 -7.80 1.83
C ALA A 13 -4.17 -6.76 2.78
N ILE A 14 -3.58 -5.69 2.24
CA ILE A 14 -3.01 -4.59 3.04
C ILE A 14 -4.11 -3.94 3.90
N LYS A 15 -5.27 -3.61 3.33
CA LYS A 15 -6.39 -2.99 4.05
C LYS A 15 -6.94 -3.87 5.18
N ALA A 16 -6.91 -5.20 5.00
CA ALA A 16 -7.37 -6.16 5.99
C ALA A 16 -6.40 -6.30 7.17
N CYS A 17 -5.09 -6.18 6.93
CA CYS A 17 -4.06 -6.30 7.96
C CYS A 17 -3.71 -4.98 8.66
N HIS A 18 -4.02 -3.83 8.05
CA HIS A 18 -3.63 -2.51 8.54
C HIS A 18 -4.82 -1.54 8.62
N ALA A 19 -4.78 -0.65 9.62
CA ALA A 19 -5.79 0.39 9.83
C ALA A 19 -5.62 1.58 8.88
N LEU A 20 -5.53 1.30 7.57
CA LEU A 20 -5.44 2.31 6.51
C LEU A 20 -6.79 2.57 5.85
N SER A 21 -6.95 3.69 5.15
CA SER A 21 -8.04 3.83 4.18
C SER A 21 -7.87 2.86 3.00
N LEU A 22 -8.95 2.60 2.24
CA LEU A 22 -8.84 1.79 1.03
C LEU A 22 -7.91 2.44 -0.01
N ALA A 23 -7.94 3.76 -0.12
CA ALA A 23 -7.10 4.50 -1.06
C ALA A 23 -5.62 4.34 -0.71
N ASP A 24 -5.27 4.47 0.57
CA ASP A 24 -3.91 4.33 1.06
C ASP A 24 -3.38 2.91 0.87
N ALA A 25 -4.20 1.90 1.18
CA ALA A 25 -3.87 0.51 0.92
C ALA A 25 -3.60 0.25 -0.59
N TRP A 26 -4.35 0.92 -1.47
CA TRP A 26 -4.17 0.82 -2.92
C TRP A 26 -2.86 1.46 -3.39
N ILE A 27 -2.54 2.65 -2.88
CA ILE A 27 -1.30 3.35 -3.19
C ILE A 27 -0.09 2.54 -2.71
N ALA A 28 -0.17 2.00 -1.49
CA ALA A 28 0.87 1.12 -0.94
C ALA A 28 1.04 -0.17 -1.75
N ALA A 29 -0.05 -0.81 -2.17
CA ALA A 29 0.00 -2.00 -3.03
C ALA A 29 0.65 -1.68 -4.39
N ALA A 30 0.32 -0.53 -4.98
CA ALA A 30 0.93 -0.09 -6.23
C ALA A 30 2.44 0.16 -6.06
N ALA A 31 2.85 0.87 -5.01
CA ALA A 31 4.26 1.12 -4.71
C ALA A 31 5.04 -0.19 -4.51
N GLN A 32 4.48 -1.13 -3.76
CA GLN A 32 5.07 -2.45 -3.57
C GLN A 32 5.22 -3.22 -4.88
N ARG A 33 4.18 -3.21 -5.74
CA ARG A 33 4.18 -3.98 -6.99
C ARG A 33 5.17 -3.44 -8.01
N GLU A 34 5.30 -2.12 -8.09
CA GLU A 34 6.22 -1.46 -9.02
C GLU A 34 7.64 -1.30 -8.46
N GLY A 35 7.90 -1.77 -7.22
CA GLY A 35 9.18 -1.60 -6.54
C GLY A 35 9.56 -0.14 -6.29
N ALA A 36 8.56 0.73 -6.15
CA ALA A 36 8.72 2.16 -5.96
C ALA A 36 8.81 2.53 -4.47
N VAL A 37 9.38 3.70 -4.19
CA VAL A 37 9.40 4.29 -2.85
C VAL A 37 8.13 5.12 -2.66
N LEU A 38 7.34 4.79 -1.64
CA LEU A 38 6.18 5.56 -1.24
C LEU A 38 6.63 6.80 -0.45
N VAL A 39 6.56 7.98 -1.05
CA VAL A 39 6.90 9.25 -0.40
C VAL A 39 5.64 9.86 0.23
N HIS A 40 5.62 10.02 1.55
CA HIS A 40 4.41 10.47 2.27
C HIS A 40 4.73 11.26 3.55
N LYS A 41 3.73 11.95 4.09
CA LYS A 41 3.76 12.60 5.41
C LYS A 41 2.72 12.04 6.39
N ASP A 42 2.11 10.91 6.02
CA ASP A 42 1.08 10.26 6.81
C ASP A 42 1.72 9.24 7.76
N PRO A 43 1.52 9.34 9.09
CA PRO A 43 2.06 8.35 10.03
C PRO A 43 1.47 6.95 9.87
N GLU A 44 0.28 6.79 9.26
CA GLU A 44 -0.38 5.48 9.14
C GLU A 44 0.43 4.49 8.27
N PHE A 45 1.14 4.98 7.23
CA PHE A 45 1.98 4.14 6.36
C PHE A 45 3.21 3.55 7.08
N ARG A 46 3.60 4.09 8.23
CA ARG A 46 4.74 3.57 9.01
C ARG A 46 4.51 2.13 9.49
N ALA A 47 3.27 1.66 9.51
CA ALA A 47 2.93 0.27 9.84
C ALA A 47 3.21 -0.72 8.69
N LEU A 48 3.58 -0.25 7.50
CA LEU A 48 3.84 -1.08 6.32
C LEU A 48 5.33 -1.37 6.14
N ASP A 49 5.88 -2.29 6.93
CA ASP A 49 7.30 -2.68 6.86
C ASP A 49 7.69 -3.27 5.50
N GLN A 50 6.72 -3.82 4.77
CA GLN A 50 6.89 -4.47 3.47
C GLN A 50 6.92 -3.50 2.27
N VAL A 51 6.74 -2.20 2.50
CA VAL A 51 6.73 -1.17 1.44
C VAL A 51 7.89 -0.21 1.68
N ALA A 52 8.75 -0.05 0.68
CA ALA A 52 9.79 0.97 0.73
C ALA A 52 9.12 2.35 0.80
N GLN A 53 9.47 3.13 1.82
CA GLN A 53 8.79 4.39 2.11
C GLN A 53 9.78 5.47 2.57
N GLU A 54 9.47 6.72 2.28
CA GLU A 54 10.25 7.89 2.66
C GLU A 54 9.34 8.98 3.22
N TRP A 55 9.77 9.61 4.32
CA TRP A 55 9.04 10.71 4.92
C TRP A 55 9.28 12.01 4.14
N LEU A 56 8.21 12.62 3.65
CA LEU A 56 8.25 13.93 3.04
C LEU A 56 8.27 15.02 4.13
N GLY A 57 9.45 15.62 4.31
CA GLY A 57 9.70 16.74 5.22
C GLY A 57 9.18 18.08 4.71
#